data_AF-A0A445MD15-F1
#
_entry.id   AF-A0A445MD15-F1
#
_cell.length_a   1.000
_cell.length_b   1.000
_cell.length_c   1.000
_cell.angle_alpha   90.00
_cell.angle_beta   90.00
_cell.angle_gamma   90.00
#
_symmetry.space_group_name_H-M   'P 1'
#
loop_
_entity.id
_entity.type
_entity.pdbx_description
1 polymer ?
#
loop_
_entity_poly.entity_id
_entity_poly.type
_entity_poly.pdbx_seq_one_letter_code
_entity_poly.pdbx_strand_id
1 'polypeptide(L)'
;MGIYSTLWNGDDWATRGGLEKIDWSKAPFRAYYKDFDIEAACAAPAGGLGSSCATTAANWWEAPSFQQLNAAQARAYRWVRVNHLVYDYCTDRARYPVPPPECLAGY
;
A
#
# COMPACT_ATOMS: atom_id res chain seq x y z
N MET A 1 -8.04 11.02 -5.71
CA MET A 1 -8.14 9.82 -4.85
C MET A 1 -8.72 10.23 -3.51
N GLY A 2 -9.37 9.31 -2.80
CA GLY A 2 -9.79 9.50 -1.40
C GLY A 2 -9.01 8.57 -0.48
N ILE A 3 -8.93 8.93 0.81
CA ILE A 3 -8.36 8.08 1.86
C ILE A 3 -9.52 7.34 2.53
N TYR A 4 -9.44 6.02 2.62
CA TYR A 4 -10.49 5.16 3.17
C TYR A 4 -9.93 4.25 4.24
N SER A 5 -10.71 4.00 5.29
CA SER A 5 -10.44 2.98 6.30
C SER A 5 -11.73 2.24 6.59
N THR A 6 -11.69 0.91 6.54
CA THR A 6 -12.85 0.05 6.75
C THR A 6 -12.46 -1.21 7.53
N LEU A 7 -13.38 -1.70 8.35
CA LEU A 7 -13.32 -3.03 8.96
C LEU A 7 -14.52 -3.81 8.44
N TRP A 8 -14.28 -4.89 7.70
CA TRP A 8 -15.33 -5.67 7.03
C TRP A 8 -14.97 -7.17 6.96
N ASN A 9 -15.97 -8.01 6.69
CA ASN A 9 -15.79 -9.46 6.59
C ASN A 9 -15.36 -9.89 5.18
N GLY A 10 -14.18 -10.51 5.05
CA GLY A 10 -13.64 -11.06 3.80
C GLY A 10 -13.55 -12.58 3.76
N ASP A 11 -14.52 -13.29 4.34
CA ASP A 11 -14.54 -14.76 4.51
C ASP A 11 -14.10 -15.59 3.30
N ASP A 12 -14.38 -15.13 2.08
CA ASP A 12 -14.09 -15.89 0.87
C ASP A 12 -12.60 -15.94 0.50
N TRP A 13 -11.76 -15.11 1.12
CA TRP A 13 -10.34 -15.02 0.76
C TRP A 13 -9.38 -14.63 1.90
N ALA A 14 -9.84 -13.96 2.96
CA ALA A 14 -8.97 -13.27 3.92
C ALA A 14 -8.03 -14.19 4.71
N THR A 15 -8.55 -15.27 5.30
CA THR A 15 -7.77 -16.15 6.18
C THR A 15 -7.52 -17.49 5.51
N ARG A 16 -6.24 -17.85 5.33
CA ARG A 16 -5.78 -19.06 4.61
C ARG A 16 -6.47 -19.25 3.25
N GLY A 17 -6.60 -18.17 2.48
CA GLY A 17 -7.27 -18.19 1.18
C GLY A 17 -8.78 -18.48 1.26
N GLY A 18 -9.42 -18.15 2.38
CA GLY A 18 -10.86 -18.33 2.58
C GLY A 18 -11.27 -19.65 3.23
N LEU A 19 -10.30 -20.48 3.64
CA LEU A 19 -10.57 -21.75 4.32
C LEU A 19 -11.06 -21.58 5.76
N GLU A 20 -10.61 -20.52 6.44
CA GLU A 20 -11.03 -20.21 7.81
C GLU A 20 -12.04 -19.07 7.79
N LYS A 21 -13.25 -19.35 8.29
CA LYS A 21 -14.37 -18.41 8.33
C LYS A 21 -14.43 -17.69 9.68
N ILE A 22 -14.99 -16.50 9.67
CA ILE A 22 -15.16 -15.68 10.86
C ILE A 22 -16.04 -16.38 11.91
N ASP A 23 -15.60 -16.38 13.16
CA ASP A 23 -16.41 -16.83 14.28
C ASP A 23 -17.14 -15.63 14.90
N TRP A 24 -18.39 -15.42 14.48
CA TRP A 24 -19.23 -14.32 14.96
C TRP A 24 -19.50 -14.36 16.47
N SER A 25 -19.30 -15.48 17.15
CA SER A 25 -19.40 -15.53 18.62
C SER A 25 -18.31 -14.72 19.32
N LYS A 26 -17.23 -14.36 18.61
CA LYS A 26 -16.13 -13.52 19.10
C LYS A 26 -16.35 -12.02 18.89
N ALA A 27 -17.50 -11.63 18.34
CA ALA A 27 -17.85 -10.22 18.17
C ALA A 27 -17.97 -9.50 19.53
N PRO A 28 -17.73 -8.18 19.59
CA PRO A 28 -17.42 -7.28 18.47
C PRO A 28 -15.93 -7.28 18.08
N PHE A 29 -15.67 -7.28 16.76
CA PHE A 29 -14.35 -7.03 16.20
C PHE A 29 -14.07 -5.53 16.18
N ARG A 30 -12.95 -5.09 16.75
CA ARG A 30 -12.62 -3.68 16.92
C ARG A 30 -11.26 -3.36 16.32
N ALA A 31 -11.20 -2.30 15.53
CA ALA A 31 -9.98 -1.67 15.05
C ALA A 31 -9.93 -0.24 15.59
N TYR A 32 -8.77 0.17 16.08
CA TYR A 32 -8.54 1.49 16.67
C TYR A 32 -7.53 2.25 15.82
N TYR A 33 -7.85 3.50 15.50
CA TYR A 33 -7.04 4.36 14.65
C TYR A 33 -6.72 5.64 15.41
N LYS A 34 -5.50 6.15 15.24
CA LYS A 34 -5.04 7.45 15.77
C LYS A 34 -4.07 8.09 14.79
N ASP A 35 -3.72 9.33 15.04
CA ASP A 35 -2.73 10.09 14.26
C ASP A 35 -3.10 10.18 12.77
N PHE A 36 -4.31 10.70 12.48
CA PHE A 36 -4.79 10.97 11.12
C PHE A 36 -4.02 12.13 10.49
N ASP A 37 -2.79 11.86 10.09
CA ASP A 37 -1.88 12.84 9.49
C ASP A 37 -2.00 12.81 7.96
N ILE A 38 -2.40 13.94 7.39
CA ILE A 38 -2.60 14.11 5.95
C ILE A 38 -1.81 15.32 5.50
N GLU A 39 -0.56 15.08 5.14
CA GLU A 39 0.29 16.06 4.48
C GLU A 39 0.09 15.98 2.96
N ALA A 40 -0.79 16.82 2.42
CA ALA A 40 -1.04 16.89 0.98
C ALA A 40 -1.11 18.34 0.50
N ALA A 41 -0.34 18.68 -0.55
CA ALA A 41 -0.47 19.97 -1.24
C ALA A 41 -1.67 20.03 -2.21
N CYS A 42 -2.40 18.91 -2.36
CA CYS A 42 -3.37 18.74 -3.44
C CYS A 42 -4.71 18.19 -2.95
N ALA A 43 -5.53 19.06 -2.37
CA ALA A 43 -6.95 18.79 -2.28
C ALA A 43 -7.59 19.14 -3.64
N ALA A 44 -8.15 18.15 -4.35
CA ALA A 44 -9.00 18.46 -5.50
C ALA A 44 -10.23 19.23 -5.00
N PRO A 45 -10.65 20.33 -5.65
CA PRO A 45 -11.84 21.06 -5.22
C PRO A 45 -13.08 20.15 -5.32
N ALA A 46 -13.99 20.28 -4.35
CA ALA A 46 -15.23 19.52 -4.34
C ALA A 46 -16.03 19.78 -5.64
N GLY A 47 -16.14 18.77 -6.50
CA GLY A 47 -16.88 18.84 -7.77
C GLY A 47 -16.06 19.16 -9.04
N GLY A 48 -14.72 19.26 -8.96
CA GLY A 48 -13.90 19.59 -10.12
C GLY A 48 -13.18 18.40 -10.77
N LEU A 49 -13.33 18.24 -12.09
CA LEU A 49 -12.36 17.54 -12.94
C LEU A 49 -11.17 18.49 -13.18
N GLY A 50 -10.18 18.46 -12.28
CA GLY A 50 -8.97 19.25 -12.42
C GLY A 50 -8.09 19.13 -11.18
N SER A 51 -7.00 18.37 -11.29
CA SER A 51 -5.93 18.37 -10.29
C SER A 51 -4.89 19.42 -10.68
N SER A 52 -5.02 20.65 -10.19
CA SER A 52 -3.86 21.54 -10.17
C SER A 52 -3.00 21.17 -8.96
N CYS A 53 -2.38 19.98 -8.99
CA CYS A 53 -1.19 19.76 -8.18
C CYS A 53 -0.07 20.57 -8.81
N ALA A 54 0.15 21.78 -8.30
CA ALA A 54 1.34 22.51 -8.68
C ALA A 54 2.55 21.75 -8.12
N THR A 55 3.31 21.10 -9.00
CA THR A 55 4.67 20.66 -8.71
C THR A 55 5.45 21.90 -8.28
N THR A 56 6.02 21.88 -7.09
CA THR A 56 6.71 23.04 -6.52
C THR A 56 7.84 22.55 -5.62
N ALA A 57 8.93 23.31 -5.59
CA ALA A 57 10.05 23.05 -4.69
C ALA A 57 9.65 23.12 -3.20
N ALA A 58 8.46 23.65 -2.87
CA ALA A 58 7.91 23.63 -1.52
C ALA A 58 7.36 22.24 -1.10
N ASN A 59 7.06 21.36 -2.05
CA ASN A 59 6.60 20.00 -1.77
C ASN A 59 7.79 19.14 -1.38
N TRP A 60 7.93 18.84 -0.08
CA TRP A 60 9.10 18.11 0.41
C TRP A 60 9.27 16.73 -0.25
N TRP A 61 8.16 16.06 -0.61
CA TRP A 61 8.16 14.74 -1.25
C TRP A 61 8.67 14.78 -2.71
N GLU A 62 8.77 15.95 -3.33
CA GLU A 62 9.32 16.12 -4.68
C GLU A 62 10.85 16.33 -4.66
N ALA A 63 11.46 16.49 -3.48
CA ALA A 63 12.90 16.72 -3.37
C ALA A 63 13.71 15.52 -3.88
N PRO A 64 14.95 15.72 -4.41
CA PRO A 64 15.76 14.65 -4.98
C PRO A 64 15.99 13.44 -4.06
N SER A 65 16.04 13.68 -2.73
CA SER A 65 16.18 12.61 -1.73
C SER A 65 14.98 11.66 -1.62
N PHE A 66 13.82 12.05 -2.17
CA PHE A 66 12.58 11.26 -2.17
C PHE A 66 12.28 10.59 -3.52
N GLN A 67 13.14 10.79 -4.54
CA GLN A 67 13.00 10.13 -5.84
C GLN A 67 13.33 8.63 -5.79
N GLN A 68 14.11 8.21 -4.80
CA GLN A 68 14.46 6.80 -4.58
C GLN A 68 14.74 6.54 -3.09
N LEU A 69 14.66 5.26 -2.70
CA LEU A 69 15.09 4.85 -1.37
C LEU A 69 16.60 5.09 -1.20
N ASN A 70 16.99 5.58 -0.02
CA ASN A 70 18.40 5.59 0.35
C ASN A 70 18.91 4.17 0.65
N ALA A 71 20.22 4.02 0.77
CA ALA A 71 20.85 2.70 0.95
C ALA A 71 20.39 1.97 2.24
N ALA A 72 20.08 2.70 3.31
CA ALA A 72 19.60 2.08 4.55
C ALA A 72 18.15 1.59 4.40
N GLN A 73 17.29 2.40 3.78
CA GLN A 73 15.89 2.03 3.47
C GLN A 73 15.82 0.84 2.52
N ALA A 74 16.65 0.81 1.47
CA ALA A 74 16.73 -0.31 0.54
C ALA A 74 17.15 -1.63 1.24
N ARG A 75 18.12 -1.57 2.17
CA ARG A 75 18.50 -2.74 2.98
C ARG A 75 17.36 -3.22 3.88
N ALA A 76 16.65 -2.30 4.53
CA ALA A 76 15.50 -2.64 5.37
C ALA A 76 14.37 -3.28 4.55
N TYR A 77 14.05 -2.71 3.38
CA TYR A 77 13.10 -3.27 2.42
C TYR A 77 13.48 -4.69 2.02
N ARG A 78 14.73 -4.92 1.61
CA ARG A 78 15.23 -6.25 1.26
C ARG A 78 15.13 -7.24 2.41
N TRP A 79 15.45 -6.81 3.63
CA TRP A 79 15.33 -7.67 4.81
C TRP A 79 13.89 -8.12 5.06
N VAL A 80 12.91 -7.21 4.93
CA VAL A 80 11.49 -7.57 5.03
C VAL A 80 11.09 -8.56 3.94
N ARG A 81 11.53 -8.33 2.69
CA ARG A 81 11.25 -9.25 1.58
C ARG A 81 11.80 -10.66 1.82
N VAL A 82 13.01 -10.77 2.37
CA VAL A 82 13.64 -12.08 2.62
C VAL A 82 13.01 -12.81 3.81
N ASN A 83 12.61 -12.08 4.86
CA ASN A 83 12.25 -12.70 6.15
C ASN A 83 10.73 -12.76 6.43
N HIS A 84 9.92 -11.93 5.76
CA HIS A 84 8.50 -11.77 6.10
C HIS A 84 7.54 -11.87 4.91
N LEU A 85 8.03 -11.90 3.67
CA LEU A 85 7.18 -11.96 2.48
C LEU A 85 6.67 -13.39 2.27
N VAL A 86 5.35 -13.56 2.31
CA VAL A 86 4.69 -14.87 2.13
C VAL A 86 4.05 -15.05 0.75
N TYR A 87 3.84 -13.96 0.01
CA TYR A 87 3.30 -13.98 -1.36
C TYR A 87 3.78 -12.74 -2.11
N ASP A 88 4.12 -12.91 -3.39
CA ASP A 88 4.51 -11.84 -4.29
C ASP A 88 4.07 -12.13 -5.73
N TYR A 89 3.19 -11.27 -6.27
CA TYR A 89 2.68 -11.39 -7.62
C TYR A 89 3.77 -11.32 -8.70
N CYS A 90 4.90 -10.64 -8.44
CA CYS A 90 6.03 -10.57 -9.37
C CYS A 90 6.68 -11.95 -9.62
N THR A 91 6.58 -12.84 -8.63
CA THR A 91 7.16 -14.19 -8.65
C THR A 91 6.12 -15.29 -8.89
N ASP A 92 4.82 -14.96 -8.83
CA ASP A 92 3.74 -15.89 -9.14
C ASP A 92 3.68 -16.18 -10.65
N ARG A 93 4.40 -17.22 -11.08
CA ARG A 93 4.44 -17.66 -12.48
C ARG A 93 3.17 -18.37 -12.95
N ALA A 94 2.34 -18.85 -12.03
CA ALA A 94 1.07 -19.47 -12.39
C ALA A 94 0.07 -18.40 -12.83
N ARG A 95 0.03 -17.28 -12.11
CA ARG A 95 -0.82 -16.13 -12.45
C ARG A 95 -0.21 -15.23 -13.52
N TYR A 96 1.10 -15.01 -13.45
CA TYR A 96 1.85 -14.16 -14.37
C TYR A 96 3.03 -14.94 -14.99
N PRO A 97 2.79 -15.72 -16.06
CA PRO A 97 3.84 -16.47 -16.75
C PRO A 97 5.00 -15.57 -17.20
N VAL A 98 4.68 -14.36 -17.64
CA VAL A 98 5.64 -13.27 -17.87
C VAL A 98 5.45 -12.24 -16.74
N PRO A 99 6.51 -11.91 -15.97
CA PRO A 99 6.41 -10.91 -14.92
C PRO A 99 5.98 -9.55 -15.47
N PRO A 100 5.14 -8.81 -14.73
CA PRO A 100 4.83 -7.42 -15.03
C PRO A 100 6.11 -6.55 -15.12
N PRO A 101 6.19 -5.56 -16.03
CA PRO A 101 7.42 -4.81 -16.30
C PRO A 101 8.04 -4.11 -15.08
N GLU A 102 7.22 -3.63 -14.16
CA GLU A 102 7.65 -2.96 -12.93
C GLU A 102 8.44 -3.88 -12.00
N CYS A 103 8.24 -5.20 -12.09
CA CYS A 103 8.95 -6.18 -11.28
C CYS A 103 10.44 -6.32 -11.66
N LEU A 104 10.83 -5.82 -12.84
CA LEU A 104 12.22 -5.87 -13.33
C LEU A 104 13.05 -4.69 -12.81
N ALA A 105 12.42 -3.68 -12.21
CA ALA A 105 13.08 -2.46 -11.76
C ALA A 105 14.01 -2.65 -10.54
N GLY A 106 14.15 -3.86 -10.01
CA GLY A 106 15.19 -4.23 -9.05
C GLY A 106 15.13 -3.45 -7.73
N TYR A 107 14.37 -3.95 -6.77
CA TYR A 107 14.50 -3.57 -5.35
C TYR A 107 14.70 -4.80 -4.47
#